data_AF-A0A4P7ZR10-F1
#
_entry.id   AF-A0A4P7ZR10-F1
#
_cell.length_a   1.000
_cell.length_b   1.000
_cell.length_c   1.000
_cell.angle_alpha   90.00
_cell.angle_beta   90.00
_cell.angle_gamma   90.00
#
_symmetry.space_group_name_H-M   'P 1'
#
loop_
_entity.id
_entity.type
_entity.pdbx_description
1 polymer ?
#
loop_
_entity_poly.entity_id
_entity_poly.type
_entity_poly.pdbx_seq_one_letter_code
_entity_poly.pdbx_strand_id
1 'polypeptide(L)' 'MSKAQLNAFMVKVAGDAALKARVDAAADSAAVVVIANEEGHSFSAATWSRHVRG' A
#
# COMPACT_ATOMS: atom_id res chain seq x y z
N MET A 1 1.14 -2.90 -14.20
CA MET A 1 1.59 -3.06 -12.79
C MET A 1 2.65 -2.02 -12.48
N SER A 2 2.28 -0.88 -11.90
CA SER A 2 3.20 0.27 -11.77
C SER A 2 3.91 0.28 -10.41
N LYS A 3 5.22 -0.01 -10.39
CA LYS A 3 6.09 0.15 -9.21
C LYS A 3 6.11 1.60 -8.70
N ALA A 4 5.90 2.57 -9.59
CA ALA A 4 5.83 3.98 -9.22
C ALA A 4 4.63 4.29 -8.30
N GLN A 5 3.49 3.64 -8.51
CA GLN A 5 2.30 3.81 -7.67
C GLN A 5 2.50 3.24 -6.26
N LEU A 6 3.15 2.07 -6.15
CA LEU A 6 3.55 1.51 -4.86
C LEU A 6 4.49 2.47 -4.11
N ASN A 7 5.53 2.98 -4.78
CA ASN A 7 6.48 3.88 -4.13
C ASN A 7 5.82 5.18 -3.68
N ALA A 8 4.95 5.78 -4.49
CA ALA A 8 4.20 6.98 -4.12
C ALA A 8 3.30 6.73 -2.90
N PHE A 9 2.61 5.59 -2.88
CA PHE A 9 1.83 5.16 -1.72
C PHE A 9 2.69 5.01 -0.46
N MET A 10 3.86 4.38 -0.55
CA MET A 10 4.77 4.21 0.59
C MET A 10 5.30 5.54 1.13
N VAL A 11 5.58 6.52 0.27
CA VAL A 11 5.97 7.87 0.72
C VAL A 11 4.81 8.53 1.48
N LYS A 12 3.57 8.38 0.99
CA LYS A 12 2.37 8.88 1.68
C LYS A 12 2.17 8.21 3.04
N VAL A 13 2.26 6.88 3.08
CA VAL A 13 2.19 6.08 4.32
C VAL A 13 3.26 6.50 5.32
N ALA A 14 4.49 6.82 4.87
CA ALA A 14 5.55 7.30 5.75
C ALA A 14 5.27 8.71 6.32
N GLY A 15 4.55 9.55 5.58
CA GLY A 15 4.18 10.91 6.00
C GLY A 15 2.88 11.01 6.80
N ASP A 16 2.04 9.97 6.78
CA ASP A 16 0.73 9.94 7.43
C ASP A 16 0.63 8.77 8.43
N ALA A 17 0.69 9.11 9.72
CA ALA A 17 0.61 8.14 10.80
C ALA A 17 -0.74 7.41 10.87
N ALA A 18 -1.85 8.05 10.48
CA ALA A 18 -3.17 7.42 10.49
C ALA A 18 -3.30 6.44 9.33
N LEU A 19 -2.78 6.80 8.15
CA LEU A 19 -2.70 5.90 7.00
C LEU A 19 -1.78 4.71 7.30
N LYS A 20 -0.63 4.96 7.95
CA LYS A 20 0.26 3.90 8.41
C LYS A 20 -0.42 2.91 9.35
N ALA A 21 -1.16 3.41 10.36
CA ALA A 21 -1.91 2.54 11.26
C ALA A 21 -2.96 1.69 10.53
N ARG A 22 -3.63 2.25 9.51
CA ARG A 22 -4.58 1.50 8.66
C ARG A 22 -3.91 0.41 7.85
N VAL A 23 -2.76 0.71 7.24
CA VAL A 23 -1.99 -0.28 6.45
C VAL A 23 -1.44 -1.37 7.35
N ASP A 24 -0.92 -1.02 8.53
CA ASP A 24 -0.39 -1.98 9.51
C ASP A 24 -1.51 -2.86 10.12
N ALA A 25 -2.73 -2.34 10.24
CA ALA A 25 -3.90 -3.09 10.70
C ALA A 25 -4.60 -3.92 9.60
N ALA A 26 -4.14 -3.81 8.34
CA ALA A 26 -4.73 -4.54 7.23
C ALA A 26 -4.48 -6.05 7.38
N ALA A 27 -5.54 -6.86 7.28
CA ALA A 27 -5.47 -8.30 7.50
C ALA A 27 -4.65 -9.05 6.42
N ASP A 28 -4.65 -8.53 5.18
CA ASP A 28 -3.97 -9.16 4.07
C ASP A 28 -3.53 -8.15 2.99
N SER A 29 -2.84 -8.66 1.97
CA SER A 29 -2.35 -7.86 0.84
C SER A 29 -3.48 -7.27 -0.01
N ALA A 30 -4.69 -7.83 0.02
CA ALA A 30 -5.84 -7.30 -0.72
C ALA A 30 -6.44 -6.08 0.01
N ALA A 31 -6.52 -6.14 1.35
CA ALA A 31 -6.94 -5.01 2.18
C ALA A 31 -6.03 -3.78 1.99
N VAL A 32 -4.71 -3.98 1.91
CA VAL A 32 -3.77 -2.87 1.61
C VAL A 32 -4.02 -2.25 0.23
N VAL A 33 -4.37 -3.07 -0.76
CA VAL A 33 -4.68 -2.59 -2.12
C VAL A 33 -5.97 -1.77 -2.14
N VAL A 34 -6.97 -2.16 -1.35
CA VAL A 34 -8.21 -1.37 -1.18
C VAL A 34 -7.88 -0.01 -0.57
N ILE A 35 -7.11 0.02 0.53
CA ILE A 35 -6.65 1.26 1.17
C ILE A 35 -5.87 2.12 0.17
N ALA A 36 -4.95 1.53 -0.60
CA ALA A 36 -4.19 2.26 -1.60
C ALA A 36 -5.09 2.87 -2.69
N ASN A 37 -6.09 2.13 -3.18
CA ASN A 37 -7.03 2.63 -4.17
C ASN A 37 -7.86 3.81 -3.63
N GLU A 38 -8.28 3.75 -2.36
CA GLU A 38 -8.97 4.87 -1.68
C GLU A 38 -8.09 6.13 -1.64
N GLU A 39 -6.78 5.94 -1.46
CA GLU A 39 -5.78 7.02 -1.46
C GLU A 39 -5.38 7.49 -2.88
N GLY A 40 -5.96 6.92 -3.93
CA GLY A 40 -5.68 7.24 -5.34
C GLY A 40 -4.50 6.50 -5.95
N HIS A 41 -3.99 5.47 -5.27
CA HIS A 41 -2.86 4.66 -5.72
C HIS A 41 -3.30 3.27 -6.19
N SER A 42 -2.96 2.92 -7.42
CA SER A 42 -3.33 1.61 -7.99
C SER A 42 -2.12 0.68 -8.17
N PHE A 43 -2.12 -0.43 -7.43
CA PHE A 43 -1.21 -1.56 -7.60
C PHE A 43 -1.91 -2.86 -7.20
N SER A 44 -1.38 -4.03 -7.60
CA SER A 44 -2.00 -5.31 -7.19
C SER A 44 -1.41 -5.85 -5.89
N ALA A 45 -2.16 -6.77 -5.27
CA ALA A 45 -1.72 -7.50 -4.09
C ALA A 45 -0.39 -8.22 -4.32
N ALA A 46 -0.14 -8.76 -5.53
CA ALA A 46 1.13 -9.41 -5.84
C ALA A 46 2.33 -8.44 -5.83
N THR A 47 2.12 -7.17 -6.15
CA THR A 47 3.16 -6.13 -6.05
C THR A 47 3.45 -5.81 -4.59
N TRP A 48 2.40 -5.71 -3.76
CA TRP A 48 2.54 -5.55 -2.33
C TRP A 48 3.25 -6.73 -1.67
N SER A 49 2.81 -7.97 -1.92
CA SER A 49 3.44 -9.16 -1.35
C SER A 49 4.89 -9.37 -1.81
N ARG A 50 5.28 -8.85 -2.98
CA ARG A 50 6.69 -8.82 -3.41
C ARG A 50 7.49 -7.76 -2.66
N HIS A 51 6.89 -6.62 -2.33
CA HIS A 51 7.52 -5.57 -1.55
C HIS A 51 7.73 -5.96 -0.09
N VAL A 52 6.76 -6.65 0.53
CA VAL A 52 6.87 -7.11 1.93
C VAL A 52 7.87 -8.26 2.09
N ARG A 53 8.08 -9.06 1.04
CA ARG A 53 9.03 -10.19 1.05
C ARG A 53 10.45 -9.83 0.61
N GLY A 54 10.66 -8.63 0.07
CA GLY A 54 11.95 -8.17 -0.46
C GLY A 54 12.57 -7.15 0.47
#